data_AF-A0A9E5M108-F1
#
_entry.id   AF-A0A9E5M108-F1
#
_cell.length_a   1.000
_cell.length_b   1.000
_cell.length_c   1.000
_cell.angle_alpha   90.00
_cell.angle_beta   90.00
_cell.angle_gamma   90.00
#
_symmetry.space_group_name_H-M   'P 1'
#
loop_
_entity.id
_entity.type
_entity.pdbx_description
1 polymer ?
#
loop_
_entity_poly.entity_id
_entity_poly.type
_entity_poly.pdbx_seq_one_letter_code
_entity_poly.pdbx_strand_id
1 'polypeptide(L)'
;MEDGHRVEHLLVIRVGDHAGRSVESRAHDLAQEIAANAANSVRAAKSVVAMLGDGVHHETELSRKPYDDSFASAEFAEGARAFIEKRPPRF
;
A
#
# COMPACT_ATOMS: atom_id res chain seq x y z
N MET A 1 -41.86 17.29 10.91
CA MET A 1 -41.28 16.59 9.75
C MET A 1 -39.79 16.73 9.92
N GLU A 2 -39.15 15.71 10.51
CA GLU A 2 -37.71 15.73 10.78
C GLU A 2 -36.95 15.62 9.45
N ASP A 3 -36.13 16.63 9.20
CA ASP A 3 -35.23 16.70 8.05
C ASP A 3 -34.05 15.76 8.33
N GLY A 4 -34.17 14.53 7.83
CA GLY A 4 -33.17 13.49 8.00
C GLY A 4 -31.92 13.83 7.22
N HIS A 5 -30.92 14.39 7.91
CA HIS A 5 -29.56 14.51 7.39
C HIS A 5 -29.06 13.12 6.97
N ARG A 6 -29.07 12.85 5.66
CA ARG A 6 -28.42 11.69 5.07
C ARG A 6 -26.91 11.88 5.25
N VAL A 7 -26.34 11.19 6.25
CA VAL A 7 -24.89 11.10 6.40
C VAL A 7 -24.38 10.16 5.32
N GLU A 8 -23.71 10.70 4.32
CA GLU A 8 -22.94 9.88 3.38
C GLU A 8 -21.73 9.33 4.15
N HIS A 9 -21.73 8.02 4.39
CA HIS A 9 -20.61 7.33 5.03
C HIS A 9 -19.42 7.27 4.06
N LEU A 10 -18.59 8.31 4.04
CA LEU A 10 -17.28 8.26 3.42
C LEU A 10 -16.35 7.42 4.32
N LEU A 11 -15.99 6.23 3.87
CA LEU A 11 -14.96 5.43 4.53
C LEU A 11 -13.60 6.11 4.32
N VAL A 12 -13.08 6.75 5.37
CA VAL A 12 -11.73 7.33 5.36
C VAL A 12 -10.77 6.38 6.06
N ILE A 13 -9.68 6.00 5.39
CA ILE A 13 -8.67 5.06 5.91
C ILE A 13 -7.97 5.63 7.16
N ARG A 14 -7.84 6.96 7.27
CA ARG A 14 -7.28 7.64 8.45
C ARG A 14 -7.91 9.02 8.67
N VAL A 15 -8.60 9.19 9.80
CA VAL A 15 -9.08 10.51 10.26
C VAL A 15 -7.92 11.26 10.92
N GLY A 16 -7.81 12.57 10.67
CA GLY A 16 -6.86 13.44 11.36
C GLY A 16 -7.53 14.20 12.48
N ASP A 17 -6.78 14.47 13.54
CA ASP A 17 -7.20 15.47 14.50
C ASP A 17 -7.18 16.86 13.84
N HIS A 18 -8.09 17.75 14.22
CA HIS A 18 -8.12 19.14 13.75
C HIS A 18 -6.93 19.97 14.28
N ALA A 19 -6.11 19.38 15.15
CA ALA A 19 -4.91 19.97 15.72
C ALA A 19 -3.73 19.98 14.71
N GLY A 20 -3.72 20.98 13.84
CA GLY A 20 -2.48 21.68 13.44
C GLY A 20 -1.71 21.19 12.22
N ARG A 21 -2.11 20.11 11.52
CA ARG A 21 -1.51 19.74 10.22
C ARG A 21 -2.56 19.56 9.14
N SER A 22 -2.27 20.10 7.95
CA SER A 22 -3.17 19.99 6.80
C SER A 22 -3.24 18.54 6.29
N VAL A 23 -4.33 18.19 5.61
CA VAL A 23 -4.51 16.87 5.00
C VAL A 23 -3.41 16.60 3.97
N GLU A 24 -3.01 17.64 3.22
CA GLU A 24 -1.96 17.59 2.21
C GLU A 24 -0.61 17.23 2.81
N SER A 25 -0.21 17.86 3.93
CA SER A 25 1.03 17.51 4.63
C SER A 25 1.04 16.05 5.06
N ARG A 26 -0.07 15.55 5.60
CA ARG A 26 -0.18 14.14 6.04
C ARG A 26 -0.19 13.16 4.87
N ALA A 27 -0.81 13.54 3.75
CA ALA A 27 -0.81 12.75 2.53
C ALA A 27 0.60 12.66 1.95
N HIS A 28 1.36 13.76 1.99
CA HIS A 28 2.75 13.79 1.57
C HIS A 28 3.63 12.89 2.46
N ASP A 29 3.51 12.98 3.78
CA ASP A 29 4.25 12.11 4.70
C ASP A 29 3.96 10.63 4.42
N LEU A 30 2.69 10.26 4.23
CA LEU A 30 2.31 8.90 3.88
C LEU A 30 2.88 8.47 2.51
N ALA A 31 2.88 9.37 1.52
CA ALA A 31 3.49 9.08 0.22
C ALA A 31 4.99 8.82 0.34
N GLN A 32 5.69 9.55 1.22
CA GLN A 32 7.11 9.32 1.50
C GLN A 32 7.34 7.98 2.21
N GLU A 33 6.49 7.63 3.19
CA GLU A 33 6.53 6.31 3.85
C GLU A 33 6.35 5.17 2.84
N ILE A 34 5.42 5.32 1.90
CA ILE A 34 5.21 4.33 0.83
C ILE A 34 6.41 4.26 -0.10
N ALA A 35 6.95 5.41 -0.52
CA ALA A 35 8.09 5.52 -1.41
C ALA A 35 9.40 4.98 -0.81
N ALA A 36 9.49 4.85 0.51
CA ALA A 36 10.61 4.22 1.20
C ALA A 36 10.60 2.67 1.14
N ASN A 37 9.55 2.06 0.58
CA ASN A 37 9.49 0.61 0.35
C ASN A 37 10.01 0.24 -1.05
N ALA A 38 10.31 -1.04 -1.25
CA ALA A 38 10.63 -1.60 -2.56
C ALA A 38 9.48 -1.33 -3.55
N ALA A 39 9.76 -0.62 -4.63
CA ALA A 39 8.74 -0.11 -5.53
C ALA A 39 8.06 -1.25 -6.30
N ASN A 40 8.79 -2.32 -6.62
CA ASN A 40 8.22 -3.52 -7.23
C ASN A 40 7.21 -4.22 -6.31
N SER A 41 7.48 -4.27 -5.00
CA SER A 41 6.67 -4.96 -4.00
C SER A 41 5.35 -4.24 -3.79
N VAL A 42 5.40 -2.90 -3.71
CA VAL A 42 4.20 -2.06 -3.63
C VAL A 42 3.31 -2.25 -4.86
N ARG A 43 3.91 -2.26 -6.06
CA ARG A 43 3.17 -2.49 -7.32
C ARG A 43 2.58 -3.90 -7.40
N ALA A 44 3.37 -4.92 -7.09
CA ALA A 44 2.91 -6.31 -7.09
C ALA A 44 1.73 -6.52 -6.14
N ALA A 45 1.83 -6.01 -4.90
CA ALA A 45 0.74 -6.05 -3.94
C ALA A 45 -0.52 -5.34 -4.46
N LYS A 46 -0.37 -4.16 -5.09
CA LYS A 46 -1.51 -3.44 -5.67
C LYS A 46 -2.15 -4.18 -6.86
N SER A 47 -1.35 -4.85 -7.69
CA SER A 47 -1.89 -5.70 -8.76
C SER A 47 -2.75 -6.83 -8.21
N VAL A 48 -2.29 -7.51 -7.16
CA VAL A 48 -3.06 -8.58 -6.50
C VAL A 48 -4.35 -8.04 -5.89
N VAL A 49 -4.29 -6.90 -5.18
CA VAL A 49 -5.49 -6.25 -4.62
C VAL A 49 -6.50 -5.87 -5.72
N ALA A 50 -6.03 -5.38 -6.87
CA ALA A 50 -6.90 -5.08 -8.00
C ALA A 50 -7.59 -6.35 -8.53
N MET A 51 -6.85 -7.44 -8.72
CA MET A 51 -7.40 -8.73 -9.15
C MET A 51 -8.45 -9.29 -8.18
N LEU A 52 -8.23 -9.14 -6.86
CA LEU A 52 -9.24 -9.50 -5.85
C LEU A 52 -10.53 -8.69 -6.04
N GLY A 53 -10.41 -7.39 -6.36
CA GLY A 53 -11.54 -6.51 -6.67
C GLY A 53 -12.28 -6.90 -7.95
N ASP A 54 -11.56 -7.46 -8.92
CA ASP A 54 -12.10 -7.97 -10.18
C ASP A 54 -12.70 -9.40 -10.06
N GLY A 55 -12.74 -9.98 -8.85
CA GLY A 55 -13.38 -11.27 -8.58
C GLY A 55 -12.46 -12.49 -8.67
N VAL A 56 -11.13 -12.29 -8.76
CA VAL A 56 -10.16 -13.40 -8.70
C VAL A 56 -10.00 -13.82 -7.24
N HIS A 57 -10.71 -14.86 -6.81
CA HIS A 57 -10.68 -15.33 -5.40
C HIS A 57 -9.81 -16.56 -5.15
N HIS A 58 -9.25 -17.14 -6.22
CA HIS A 58 -8.33 -18.27 -6.14
C HIS A 58 -7.00 -17.88 -6.78
N GLU A 59 -5.91 -18.49 -6.30
CA GLU A 59 -4.61 -18.30 -6.93
C GLU A 59 -4.64 -18.84 -8.37
N THR A 60 -4.15 -18.03 -9.30
CA THR A 60 -3.95 -18.34 -10.72
C THR A 60 -2.52 -18.02 -11.09
N GLU A 61 -2.05 -18.53 -12.23
CA GLU A 61 -0.73 -18.16 -12.78
C GLU A 61 -0.59 -16.64 -12.93
N LEU A 62 -1.65 -15.96 -13.37
CA LEU A 62 -1.67 -14.51 -13.53
C LEU A 62 -1.61 -13.77 -12.18
N SER A 63 -2.27 -14.30 -11.14
CA SER A 63 -2.22 -13.69 -9.81
C SER A 63 -0.92 -13.94 -9.08
N ARG A 64 -0.23 -15.05 -9.41
CA ARG A 64 1.04 -15.44 -8.82
C ARG A 64 2.23 -14.70 -9.43
N LYS A 65 2.19 -14.45 -10.74
CA LYS A 65 3.28 -13.79 -11.47
C LYS A 65 3.82 -12.50 -10.82
N PRO A 66 2.99 -11.54 -10.35
CA PRO A 66 3.49 -10.32 -9.70
C PRO A 66 4.32 -10.61 -8.44
N TYR A 67 3.96 -11.64 -7.68
CA TYR A 67 4.72 -12.08 -6.51
C TYR A 67 6.06 -12.67 -6.93
N ASP A 68 6.07 -13.61 -7.88
CA ASP A 68 7.29 -14.27 -8.35
C ASP A 68 8.28 -13.27 -8.96
N ASP A 69 7.80 -12.36 -9.80
CA ASP A 69 8.62 -11.29 -10.39
C ASP A 69 9.18 -10.35 -9.31
N SER A 70 8.41 -10.06 -8.26
CA SER A 70 8.86 -9.23 -7.15
C SER A 70 9.91 -9.95 -6.29
N PHE A 71 9.72 -11.24 -6.03
CA PHE A 71 10.61 -12.07 -5.20
C PHE A 71 11.96 -12.32 -5.88
N ALA A 72 11.97 -12.45 -7.21
CA ALA A 72 13.20 -12.64 -7.98
C ALA A 72 14.03 -11.35 -8.18
N SER A 73 13.61 -10.21 -7.64
CA SER A 73 14.24 -8.92 -7.91
C SER A 73 15.44 -8.61 -7.01
N ALA A 74 16.27 -7.67 -7.47
CA ALA A 74 17.35 -7.11 -6.66
C ALA A 74 16.85 -6.34 -5.43
N GLU A 75 15.67 -5.71 -5.53
CA GLU A 75 15.04 -5.02 -4.39
C GLU A 75 14.68 -6.02 -3.28
N PHE A 76 14.16 -7.20 -3.63
CA PHE A 76 13.86 -8.23 -2.64
C PHE A 76 15.13 -8.73 -1.93
N ALA A 77 16.20 -8.98 -2.71
CA ALA A 77 17.50 -9.37 -2.16
C ALA A 77 18.07 -8.31 -1.21
N GLU A 78 17.96 -7.03 -1.55
CA GLU A 78 18.38 -5.93 -0.68
C GLU A 78 17.52 -5.84 0.59
N GLY A 79 16.20 -5.97 0.48
CA GLY A 79 15.30 -5.98 1.63
C GLY A 79 15.64 -7.10 2.60
N ALA A 80 15.85 -8.32 2.09
CA ALA A 80 16.25 -9.47 2.88
C ALA A 80 17.61 -9.25 3.57
N ARG A 81 18.60 -8.73 2.83
CA ARG A 81 19.92 -8.40 3.37
C ARG A 81 19.84 -7.35 4.48
N ALA A 82 19.16 -6.24 4.22
CA ALA A 82 19.01 -5.15 5.17
C ALA A 82 18.30 -5.59 6.46
N PHE A 83 17.30 -6.47 6.33
CA PHE A 83 16.62 -7.06 7.47
C PHE A 83 17.57 -7.90 8.34
N ILE A 84 18.36 -8.80 7.72
CA ILE A 84 19.37 -9.62 8.43
C ILE A 84 20.42 -8.73 9.11
N GLU A 85 20.87 -7.70 8.43
CA GLU A 85 21.86 -6.73 8.92
C GLU A 85 21.28 -5.70 9.91
N LYS A 86 19.96 -5.74 10.18
CA LYS A 86 19.25 -4.79 11.05
C LYS A 86 19.49 -3.31 10.70
N ARG A 87 19.55 -3.02 9.40
CA ARG A 87 19.70 -1.66 8.87
C ARG A 87 18.53 -1.29 7.95
N PRO A 88 18.31 0.00 7.66
CA PRO A 88 17.38 0.40 6.62
C PRO A 88 17.79 -0.17 5.25
N PRO A 89 16.83 -0.66 4.45
CA PRO A 89 17.09 -1.08 3.07
C PRO A 89 17.33 0.11 2.15
N ARG A 90 18.01 -0.14 1.03
CA ARG A 90 18.33 0.85 0.00
C ARG A 90 17.69 0.47 -1.33
N PHE A 91 16.48 0.97 -1.57
CA PHE A 91 15.73 0.77 -2.82
C PHE A 91 15.96 1.91 -3.82
#